data_AF-A0A535WSH1-F1
#
_entry.id   AF-A0A535WSH1-F1
#
_cell.length_a   1.000
_cell.length_b   1.000
_cell.length_c   1.000
_cell.angle_alpha   90.00
_cell.angle_beta   90.00
_cell.angle_gamma   90.00
#
_symmetry.space_group_name_H-M   'P 1'
#
loop_
_entity.id
_entity.type
_entity.pdbx_description
1 polymer ?
#
loop_
_entity_poly.entity_id
_entity_poly.type
_entity_poly.pdbx_seq_one_letter_code
_entity_poly.pdbx_strand_id
1 'polypeptide(L)' 'MVRALWALAALVLALGGWYLLILEAGGWWPYLVIGVGVGIGCAVAGSLAHDALAGSREKL' A
#
# COMPACT_ATOMS: atom_id res chain seq x y z
N MET A 1 2.61 -11.61 -10.03
CA MET A 1 1.40 -11.97 -9.25
C MET A 1 1.47 -11.52 -7.80
N VAL A 2 2.53 -11.86 -7.05
CA VAL A 2 2.64 -11.51 -5.61
C VAL A 2 2.57 -10.00 -5.31
N ARG A 3 3.23 -9.15 -6.10
CA ARG A 3 3.23 -7.70 -5.89
C ARG A 3 1.87 -7.03 -6.12
N ALA A 4 1.14 -7.49 -7.13
CA ALA A 4 -0.21 -7.00 -7.40
C ALA A 4 -1.18 -7.38 -6.25
N LEU A 5 -1.00 -8.57 -5.66
CA LEU A 5 -1.75 -8.99 -4.48
C LEU A 5 -1.45 -8.10 -3.27
N TRP A 6 -0.18 -7.75 -3.04
CA TRP A 6 0.20 -6.81 -1.99
C TRP A 6 -0.32 -5.39 -2.24
N ALA A 7 -0.32 -4.92 -3.48
CA ALA A 7 -0.95 -3.65 -3.85
C ALA A 7 -2.46 -3.66 -3.55
N LEU A 8 -3.14 -4.77 -3.87
CA LEU A 8 -4.56 -4.94 -3.56
C LEU A 8 -4.80 -4.98 -2.05
N ALA A 9 -3.97 -5.71 -1.29
CA ALA A 9 -4.06 -5.75 0.17
C ALA A 9 -3.84 -4.35 0.79
N ALA A 10 -2.86 -3.59 0.30
CA ALA A 10 -2.62 -2.21 0.71
C ALA A 10 -3.85 -1.33 0.46
N LEU A 11 -4.46 -1.45 -0.73
CA LEU A 11 -5.66 -0.70 -1.10
C LEU A 11 -6.84 -1.05 -0.20
N VAL A 12 -7.10 -2.34 0.03
CA VAL A 12 -8.19 -2.81 0.88
C VAL A 12 -8.01 -2.35 2.32
N LEU A 13 -6.79 -2.41 2.87
CA LEU A 13 -6.50 -1.93 4.21
C LEU A 13 -6.70 -0.41 4.31
N ALA A 14 -6.15 0.36 3.36
CA ALA A 14 -6.31 1.81 3.37
C ALA A 14 -7.78 2.24 3.27
N LEU A 15 -8.55 1.66 2.34
CA LEU A 15 -9.98 1.94 2.19
C LEU A 15 -10.79 1.46 3.40
N GLY A 16 -10.52 0.25 3.89
CA GLY A 16 -11.22 -0.31 5.05
C GLY A 16 -10.97 0.51 6.31
N GLY A 17 -9.73 0.94 6.53
CA GLY A 17 -9.40 1.86 7.62
C GLY A 17 -10.09 3.21 7.48
N TRP A 18 -10.12 3.80 6.27
CA TRP A 18 -10.85 5.05 6.03
C TRP A 18 -12.35 4.92 6.28
N TYR A 19 -12.93 3.80 5.85
CA TYR A 19 -14.33 3.48 6.07
C TYR A 19 -14.67 3.38 7.55
N LEU A 20 -13.84 2.70 8.35
CA LEU A 20 -14.02 2.62 9.81
C LEU A 20 -13.93 4.00 10.47
N LEU A 21 -13.06 4.88 9.96
CA LEU A 21 -12.89 6.24 10.44
C LEU A 21 -14.16 7.09 10.18
N ILE A 22 -14.75 6.97 8.99
CA ILE A 22 -16.02 7.63 8.63
C ILE A 22 -17.16 7.14 9.52
N LEU A 23 -17.16 5.86 9.89
CA LEU A 23 -18.17 5.28 10.79
C LEU A 23 -17.94 5.59 12.27
N GLU A 24 -16.88 6.35 12.61
CA GLU A 24 -16.42 6.58 13.99
C GLU A 24 -16.27 5.26 14.80
N ALA A 25 -15.96 4.17 14.11
CA ALA A 25 -15.91 2.83 14.67
C ALA A 25 -14.47 2.45 15.04
N GLY A 26 -14.30 1.85 16.22
CA GLY A 26 -13.01 1.26 16.61
C GLY A 26 -11.96 2.24 17.15
N GLY A 27 -12.30 3.51 17.38
CA GLY A 27 -11.44 4.47 18.07
C GLY A 27 -10.09 4.70 17.36
N TRP A 28 -9.00 4.21 17.94
CA TRP A 28 -7.65 4.39 17.38
C TRP A 28 -7.28 3.36 16.28
N TRP A 29 -7.98 2.23 16.21
CA TRP A 29 -7.70 1.15 15.27
C TRP A 29 -7.71 1.55 13.78
N PRO A 30 -8.64 2.37 13.29
CA PRO A 30 -8.67 2.80 11.89
C PRO A 30 -7.36 3.44 11.43
N TYR A 31 -6.72 4.24 12.30
CA TYR A 31 -5.45 4.89 11.99
C TYR A 31 -4.31 3.89 11.81
N LEU A 32 -4.26 2.83 12.62
CA LEU A 32 -3.30 1.74 12.45
C LEU A 32 -3.53 1.05 11.10
N VAL A 33 -4.79 0.70 10.80
CA VAL A 33 -5.14 -0.03 9.57
C VAL A 33 -4.76 0.79 8.32
N ILE A 34 -5.05 2.10 8.33
CA ILE A 34 -4.59 3.02 7.27
C ILE A 34 -3.08 3.04 7.19
N GLY A 35 -2.38 3.20 8.33
CA GLY A 35 -0.92 3.26 8.39
C GLY A 35 -0.25 2.00 7.81
N VAL A 36 -0.78 0.81 8.13
CA VAL A 36 -0.30 -0.46 7.57
C VAL A 36 -0.56 -0.51 6.06
N GLY A 37 -1.76 -0.13 5.61
CA GLY A 37 -2.09 -0.08 4.18
C GLY A 37 -1.15 0.85 3.40
N VAL A 38 -0.91 2.05 3.92
CA VAL A 38 0.01 3.04 3.33
C VAL A 38 1.45 2.51 3.32
N GLY A 39 1.91 1.89 4.41
CA GLY A 39 3.25 1.31 4.49
C GLY A 39 3.50 0.23 3.44
N ILE A 40 2.55 -0.69 3.27
CA ILE A 40 2.62 -1.73 2.23
C ILE A 40 2.60 -1.07 0.84
N GLY A 41 1.71 -0.09 0.63
CA GLY A 41 1.61 0.65 -0.64
C GLY A 41 2.94 1.32 -1.02
N CYS A 42 3.59 2.00 -0.08
CA CYS A 42 4.91 2.60 -0.26
C CYS A 42 5.98 1.56 -0.60
N ALA A 43 6.00 0.41 0.08
CA ALA A 43 6.96 -0.66 -0.20
C ALA A 43 6.79 -1.23 -1.62
N VAL A 44 5.54 -1.46 -2.04
CA VAL A 44 5.24 -1.96 -3.40
C VAL A 44 5.61 -0.91 -4.45
N ALA A 45 5.26 0.36 -4.24
CA ALA A 45 5.61 1.46 -5.13
C ALA A 45 7.13 1.64 -5.25
N GLY A 46 7.87 1.58 -4.14
CA GLY A 46 9.33 1.63 -4.12
C GLY A 46 9.97 0.48 -4.88
N SER A 47 9.43 -0.73 -4.73
CA SER A 47 9.86 -1.89 -5.52
C SER A 47 9.59 -1.67 -7.03
N LEU A 48 8.45 -1.09 -7.41
CA LEU A 48 8.12 -0.83 -8.83
C LEU A 48 9.02 0.23 -9.43
N ALA A 49 9.28 1.29 -8.67
CA ALA A 49 10.24 2.31 -9.06
C ALA A 49 11.64 1.72 -9.22
N HIS A 50 12.09 0.89 -8.27
CA HIS A 50 13.40 0.23 -8.35
C HIS A 50 13.52 -0.61 -9.64
N ASP A 51 12.53 -1.44 -9.95
CA ASP A 51 12.53 -2.25 -11.18
C ASP A 51 12.54 -1.37 -12.44
N ALA A 52 11.77 -0.28 -12.45
CA ALA A 52 11.71 0.64 -13.59
C ALA A 52 13.04 1.37 -13.81
N LEU A 53 13.70 1.80 -12.74
CA LEU A 53 15.02 2.43 -12.81
C LEU A 53 16.13 1.42 -13.16
N ALA A 54 16.09 0.21 -12.61
CA ALA A 54 17.08 -0.83 -12.87
C ALA A 54 16.98 -1.36 -14.32
N GLY A 55 15.77 -1.64 -14.80
CA GLY A 55 15.52 -2.10 -16.17
C GLY A 55 15.80 -1.04 -17.25
N SER A 56 15.87 0.24 -16.88
CA SER A 56 16.29 1.30 -17.80
C SER A 56 17.80 1.35 -18.06
N ARG A 57 18.61 0.69 -17.21
CA ARG A 57 20.08 0.77 -17.24
C ARG A 57 20.76 -0.28 -18.13
N GLU A 58 20.03 -1.32 -18.55
CA GLU A 58 20.53 -2.44 -19.36
C GLU A 58 20.45 -2.19 -20.88
N LYS A 59 19.96 -1.02 -21.31
CA LYS A 59 19.82 -0.65 -22.73
C LYS A 59 20.87 0.35 -23.24
N LEU A 60 21.94 0.60 -22.49
CA LEU A 60 23.05 1.49 -22.90
C LEU A 60 24.32 0.69 -23.15
#